data_AF-A0A6A0JLQ0-F1
#
_entry.id   AF-A0A6A0JLQ0-F1
#
_cell.length_a   1.000
_cell.length_b   1.000
_cell.length_c   1.000
_cell.angle_alpha   90.00
_cell.angle_beta   90.00
_cell.angle_gamma   90.00
#
_symmetry.space_group_name_H-M   'P 1'
#
loop_
_entity.id
_entity.type
_entity.pdbx_description
1 polymer ?
#
loop_
_entity_poly.entity_id
_entity_poly.type
_entity_poly.pdbx_seq_one_letter_code
_entity_poly.pdbx_strand_id
1 'polypeptide(L)'
;METLPDYVKHGLDVVFVGLNPSPHSIKVGHYYGNPRNRFWKALNLSGIIESELSTETDYKAIDYGIGFTDLVKRPTPQVKDLTAKDF
;
A
#
# COMPACT_ATOMS: atom_id res chain seq x y z
N MET A 1 4.00 14.67 3.29
CA MET A 1 4.79 13.53 2.82
C MET A 1 4.88 13.61 1.31
N GLU A 2 6.04 13.37 0.70
CA GLU A 2 6.22 13.41 -0.76
C GLU A 2 5.80 12.10 -1.44
N THR A 3 6.06 10.97 -0.78
CA THR A 3 5.66 9.61 -1.20
C THR A 3 5.49 8.71 0.03
N LEU A 4 4.78 7.58 -0.09
CA LEU A 4 4.64 6.62 1.02
C LEU A 4 5.98 5.91 1.29
N PRO A 5 6.35 5.67 2.56
CA PRO A 5 7.52 4.87 2.91
C PRO A 5 7.30 3.40 2.55
N ASP A 6 8.35 2.69 2.16
CA ASP A 6 8.25 1.24 1.94
C ASP A 6 8.17 0.48 3.27
N TYR A 7 7.24 -0.48 3.37
CA TYR A 7 7.20 -1.44 4.46
C TYR A 7 7.85 -2.73 3.98
N VAL A 8 9.17 -2.72 3.85
CA VAL A 8 9.96 -3.84 3.35
C VAL A 8 11.05 -4.18 4.35
N LYS A 9 11.10 -5.46 4.75
CA LYS A 9 12.16 -6.04 5.57
C LYS A 9 12.50 -7.45 5.08
N HIS A 10 13.62 -8.00 5.52
CA HIS A 10 13.95 -9.40 5.28
C HIS A 10 12.94 -10.33 5.99
N GLY A 11 12.67 -11.48 5.37
CA GLY A 11 11.81 -12.52 5.97
C GLY A 11 10.31 -12.24 5.87
N LEU A 12 9.87 -11.38 4.96
CA LEU A 12 8.45 -11.25 4.60
C LEU A 12 8.02 -12.43 3.72
N ASP A 13 6.78 -12.89 3.91
CA ASP A 13 6.16 -13.94 3.11
C ASP A 13 5.60 -13.39 1.79
N VAL A 14 5.10 -12.14 1.81
CA VAL A 14 4.53 -11.47 0.65
C VAL A 14 4.81 -9.97 0.68
N VAL A 15 5.04 -9.39 -0.49
CA VAL A 15 5.12 -7.95 -0.69
C VAL A 15 4.09 -7.54 -1.74
N PHE A 16 3.14 -6.70 -1.36
CA PHE A 16 2.21 -6.10 -2.31
C PHE A 16 2.87 -4.88 -2.95
N VAL A 17 3.02 -4.93 -4.27
CA VAL A 17 3.59 -3.83 -5.06
C VAL A 17 2.46 -3.08 -5.75
N GLY A 18 2.15 -1.88 -5.24
CA GLY A 18 1.27 -0.94 -5.90
C GLY A 18 1.89 -0.36 -7.17
N LEU A 19 1.10 0.31 -8.00
CA LEU A 19 1.65 1.03 -9.14
C LEU A 19 2.35 2.31 -8.68
N ASN A 20 1.59 3.20 -8.05
CA ASN A 20 2.09 4.42 -7.43
C ASN A 20 1.09 4.95 -6.38
N PRO A 21 1.54 5.78 -5.42
CA PRO A 21 0.66 6.29 -4.38
C PRO A 21 -0.40 7.27 -4.92
N SER A 22 -1.64 7.12 -4.44
CA SER A 22 -2.69 8.12 -4.69
C SER A 22 -2.48 9.37 -3.83
N PRO A 23 -2.86 10.58 -4.27
CA PRO A 23 -2.80 11.78 -3.44
C PRO A 23 -3.55 11.65 -2.11
N HIS A 24 -4.63 10.86 -2.09
CA HIS A 24 -5.37 10.59 -0.86
C HIS A 24 -4.56 9.72 0.11
N SER A 25 -3.96 8.63 -0.38
CA SER A 25 -3.06 7.78 0.41
C SER A 25 -1.91 8.57 1.01
N ILE A 26 -1.30 9.48 0.23
CA ILE A 26 -0.27 10.40 0.72
C ILE A 26 -0.78 11.34 1.81
N LYS A 27 -1.98 11.91 1.62
CA LYS A 27 -2.60 12.82 2.58
C LYS A 27 -2.84 12.14 3.92
N VAL A 28 -3.31 10.90 3.92
CA VAL A 28 -3.55 10.14 5.17
C VAL A 28 -2.30 9.43 5.68
N GLY A 29 -1.26 9.30 4.85
CA GLY A 29 0.01 8.66 5.22
C GLY A 29 -0.04 7.14 5.25
N HIS A 30 -0.97 6.52 4.54
CA HIS A 30 -1.24 5.08 4.62
C HIS A 30 -1.51 4.43 3.26
N TYR A 31 -1.06 3.19 3.12
CA TYR A 31 -1.32 2.35 1.96
C TYR A 31 -2.82 2.07 1.79
N TYR A 32 -3.26 2.09 0.54
CA TYR A 32 -4.66 1.84 0.15
C TYR A 32 -5.70 2.73 0.87
N GLY A 33 -5.32 3.90 1.38
CA GLY A 33 -6.19 4.71 2.25
C GLY A 33 -7.45 5.32 1.63
N ASN A 34 -7.69 5.21 0.32
CA ASN A 34 -8.97 5.64 -0.25
C ASN A 34 -10.09 4.69 0.22
N PRO A 35 -11.19 5.17 0.84
CA PRO A 35 -12.26 4.30 1.35
C PRO A 35 -12.95 3.43 0.27
N ARG A 36 -12.82 3.80 -1.00
CA ARG A 36 -13.32 3.00 -2.14
C ARG A 36 -12.37 1.86 -2.54
N ASN A 37 -11.13 1.87 -2.05
CA ASN A 37 -10.18 0.80 -2.27
C ASN A 37 -10.62 -0.45 -1.50
N ARG A 38 -10.53 -1.62 -2.14
CA ARG A 38 -11.01 -2.89 -1.60
C ARG A 38 -9.92 -3.72 -0.92
N PHE A 39 -8.68 -3.26 -0.90
CA PHE A 39 -7.53 -4.02 -0.42
C PHE A 39 -7.74 -4.56 0.99
N TRP A 40 -7.95 -3.68 1.98
CA TRP A 40 -8.10 -4.09 3.38
C TRP A 40 -9.28 -5.04 3.59
N LYS A 41 -10.43 -4.76 2.97
CA LYS A 41 -11.59 -5.66 3.00
C LYS A 41 -11.26 -7.02 2.41
N ALA A 42 -10.54 -7.09 1.29
CA ALA A 42 -10.16 -8.34 0.65
C ALA A 42 -9.14 -9.12 1.50
N LEU A 43 -8.14 -8.44 2.07
CA LEU A 43 -7.14 -9.03 2.95
C LEU A 43 -7.81 -9.63 4.20
N ASN A 44 -8.65 -8.88 4.90
CA ASN A 44 -9.33 -9.34 6.11
C ASN A 44 -10.29 -10.51 5.82
N LEU A 45 -10.93 -10.56 4.65
CA LEU A 45 -11.81 -11.66 4.25
C LEU A 45 -11.07 -12.88 3.68
N SER A 46 -9.77 -12.76 3.37
CA SER A 46 -9.00 -13.85 2.77
C SER A 46 -8.63 -14.95 3.75
N GLY A 47 -8.63 -14.66 5.05
CA GLY A 47 -8.14 -15.56 6.09
C GLY A 47 -6.60 -15.66 6.19
N ILE A 48 -5.85 -14.83 5.44
CA ILE A 48 -4.38 -14.77 5.53
C ILE A 48 -3.93 -14.23 6.90
N ILE A 49 -4.70 -13.30 7.46
CA ILE A 49 -4.42 -12.70 8.77
C ILE A 49 -5.56 -13.00 9.74
N GLU A 50 -5.22 -13.30 10.98
CA GLU A 50 -6.19 -13.62 12.04
C GLU A 50 -6.85 -12.36 12.64
N SER A 51 -6.19 -11.21 12.51
CA SER A 51 -6.67 -9.93 13.04
C SER A 51 -7.10 -9.00 11.92
N GLU A 52 -8.06 -8.13 12.20
CA GLU A 52 -8.51 -7.12 11.23
C GLU A 52 -7.49 -5.98 11.15
N LEU A 53 -7.03 -5.67 9.94
CA LEU A 53 -6.22 -4.48 9.66
C LEU A 53 -7.03 -3.46 8.87
N SER A 54 -6.69 -2.19 9.05
CA SER A 54 -7.25 -1.05 8.36
C SER A 54 -6.14 -0.19 7.76
N THR A 55 -6.55 0.81 6.98
CA THR A 55 -5.67 1.87 6.50
C THR A 55 -4.76 2.42 7.61
N GLU A 56 -5.33 2.79 8.76
CA GLU A 56 -4.64 3.43 9.88
C GLU A 56 -3.70 2.49 10.64
N THR A 57 -3.79 1.18 10.37
CA THR A 57 -2.99 0.14 11.02
C THR A 57 -2.13 -0.65 10.04
N ASP A 58 -1.95 -0.12 8.82
CA ASP A 58 -1.20 -0.74 7.73
C ASP A 58 0.23 -1.17 8.12
N TYR A 59 0.90 -0.38 8.96
CA TYR A 59 2.25 -0.66 9.46
C TYR A 59 2.36 -1.97 10.26
N LYS A 60 1.25 -2.47 10.83
CA LYS A 60 1.23 -3.75 11.57
C LYS A 60 1.24 -4.96 10.64
N ALA A 61 0.95 -4.79 9.35
CA ALA A 61 0.99 -5.89 8.38
C ALA A 61 2.37 -6.58 8.33
N ILE A 62 3.42 -5.82 8.64
CA ILE A 62 4.80 -6.32 8.68
C ILE A 62 5.03 -7.39 9.75
N ASP A 63 4.19 -7.42 10.79
CA ASP A 63 4.22 -8.43 11.86
C ASP A 63 3.56 -9.75 11.40
N TYR A 64 2.74 -9.70 10.35
CA TYR A 64 2.13 -10.85 9.68
C TYR A 64 2.91 -11.28 8.43
N GLY A 65 4.16 -10.85 8.26
CA GLY A 65 4.95 -11.19 7.07
C GLY A 65 4.53 -10.48 5.79
N ILE A 66 3.68 -9.44 5.87
CA ILE A 66 3.17 -8.70 4.72
C ILE A 66 3.86 -7.34 4.59
N GLY A 67 4.43 -7.05 3.43
CA GLY A 67 5.02 -5.75 3.10
C GLY A 67 4.27 -4.98 2.02
N PHE A 68 4.60 -3.69 1.91
CA PHE A 68 4.06 -2.78 0.90
C PHE A 68 5.17 -1.93 0.27
N THR A 69 5.06 -1.73 -1.04
CA THR A 69 5.84 -0.76 -1.79
C THR A 69 5.07 -0.36 -3.05
N ASP A 70 5.65 0.53 -3.85
CA ASP A 70 5.10 0.94 -5.14
C ASP A 70 6.18 0.86 -6.20
N LEU A 71 5.81 0.43 -7.41
CA LEU A 71 6.71 0.39 -8.56
C LEU A 71 7.26 1.79 -8.89
N VAL A 72 6.41 2.80 -8.79
CA VAL A 72 6.77 4.21 -9.00
C VAL A 72 6.43 5.01 -7.75
N LYS A 73 7.41 5.70 -7.17
CA LYS A 73 7.20 6.49 -5.95
C LYS A 73 6.54 7.85 -6.19
N ARG A 74 6.52 8.37 -7.43
CA ARG A 74 5.87 9.64 -7.76
C ARG A 74 4.34 9.52 -7.66
N PRO A 75 3.67 10.28 -6.79
CA PRO A 75 2.22 10.23 -6.68
C PRO A 75 1.53 10.88 -7.88
N THR A 76 0.46 10.26 -8.37
CA THR A 76 -0.40 10.84 -9.42
C THR A 76 -1.88 10.58 -9.14
N PRO A 77 -2.79 11.47 -9.57
CA PRO A 77 -4.23 11.25 -9.44
C PRO A 77 -4.73 10.02 -10.21
N GLN A 78 -4.19 9.79 -11.42
CA GLN A 78 -4.56 8.66 -12.27
C GLN A 78 -3.32 7.98 -12.84
N VAL A 79 -3.47 6.69 -13.15
CA VAL A 79 -2.42 5.87 -13.77
C VAL A 79 -1.93 6.45 -15.10
N LYS A 80 -2.84 7.06 -15.88
CA LYS A 80 -2.52 7.68 -17.18
C LYS A 80 -1.56 8.88 -17.08
N ASP A 81 -1.38 9.42 -15.88
CA ASP A 81 -0.50 10.56 -15.62
C ASP A 81 0.97 10.10 -15.37
N LEU A 82 1.22 8.79 -15.43
CA LEU A 82 2.55 8.20 -15.49
C LEU A 82 3.06 8.15 -16.92
N THR A 83 4.37 8.26 -17.06
CA THR A 83 5.10 8.26 -18.32
C THR A 83 6.22 7.23 -18.27
N ALA A 84 6.82 6.92 -19.42
CA ALA A 84 7.95 5.99 -19.48
C ALA A 84 9.18 6.43 -18.66
N LYS A 85 9.29 7.71 -18.28
CA LYS A 85 10.38 8.23 -17.44
C LYS A 85 10.20 7.96 -15.95
N ASP A 86 9.02 7.50 -15.57
CA ASP A 86 8.69 7.22 -14.16
C ASP A 86 9.13 5.82 -13.71
N PHE A 87 9.44 4.94 -14.67
CA PHE A 87 9.91 3.56 -14.47
C PHE A 87 11.42 3.47 -14.70
#